data_AF-H2YLB7-F1
#
_entry.id   AF-H2YLB7-F1
#
_cell.length_a   1.000
_cell.length_b   1.000
_cell.length_c   1.000
_cell.angle_alpha   90.00
_cell.angle_beta   90.00
_cell.angle_gamma   90.00
#
_symmetry.space_group_name_H-M   'P 1'
#
loop_
_entity.id
_entity.type
_entity.pdbx_description
1 polymer ?
#
loop_
_entity_poly.entity_id
_entity_poly.type
_entity_poly.pdbx_seq_one_letter_code
_entity_poly.pdbx_strand_id
1 'polypeptide(L)'
;MNGPTRKMELLPTLAPVYGGGLIVAFLPEDYVLPENIRAFLIFKGSQQRQITEARVVTEDNAFHAVIPDHEPPEEVDVSVYIQLPSHKGNIIATERFTFYLDQTCYLARYLAASVHNLESLEDWDYIQGPNFSLEQEDFSTLDERLTSAFQHLILPINWNLLGD
;
A
#
# COMPACT_ATOMS: atom_id res chain seq x y z
N MET A 1 -1.65 -3.47 -30.48
CA MET A 1 -2.93 -4.18 -30.24
C MET A 1 -2.86 -4.74 -28.84
N ASN A 2 -3.60 -4.17 -27.89
CA ASN A 2 -3.70 -4.70 -26.53
C ASN A 2 -4.75 -5.81 -26.57
N GLY A 3 -4.35 -7.06 -26.34
CA GLY A 3 -5.30 -8.15 -26.15
C GLY A 3 -6.18 -7.89 -24.92
N PRO A 4 -7.28 -8.65 -24.76
CA PRO A 4 -8.14 -8.51 -23.58
C PRO A 4 -7.31 -8.71 -22.32
N THR A 5 -7.34 -7.71 -21.44
CA THR A 5 -6.72 -7.77 -20.11
C THR A 5 -7.35 -8.93 -19.35
N ARG A 6 -6.53 -9.89 -18.89
CA ARG A 6 -7.03 -11.08 -18.21
C ARG A 6 -7.37 -10.76 -16.75
N LYS A 7 -8.29 -11.54 -16.18
CA LYS A 7 -8.60 -11.50 -14.75
C LYS A 7 -7.44 -12.11 -13.95
N MET A 8 -7.09 -11.51 -12.83
CA MET A 8 -6.12 -12.01 -11.85
C MET A 8 -6.72 -11.92 -10.44
N GLU A 9 -6.12 -12.58 -9.48
CA GLU A 9 -6.47 -12.43 -8.06
C GLU A 9 -5.35 -11.69 -7.32
N LEU A 10 -5.73 -10.81 -6.38
CA LEU A 10 -4.80 -10.06 -5.53
C LEU A 10 -4.99 -10.48 -4.08
N LEU A 11 -3.89 -10.77 -3.39
CA LEU A 11 -3.87 -11.01 -1.94
C LEU A 11 -2.78 -10.16 -1.29
N PRO A 12 -3.14 -9.19 -0.42
CA PRO A 12 -4.50 -8.73 -0.12
C PRO A 12 -5.13 -7.93 -1.27
N THR A 13 -6.42 -7.60 -1.15
CA THR A 13 -7.15 -6.71 -2.10
C THR A 13 -7.20 -5.25 -1.65
N LEU A 14 -6.68 -4.97 -0.45
CA LEU A 14 -6.65 -3.64 0.14
C LEU A 14 -5.47 -3.48 1.10
N ALA A 15 -5.00 -2.25 1.28
CA ALA A 15 -3.98 -1.91 2.26
C ALA A 15 -4.11 -0.46 2.74
N PRO A 16 -3.56 -0.13 3.91
CA PRO A 16 -3.46 1.25 4.35
C PRO A 16 -2.63 2.10 3.39
N VAL A 17 -2.92 3.40 3.35
CA VAL A 17 -2.21 4.40 2.52
C VAL A 17 -0.69 4.42 2.72
N TYR A 18 -0.17 4.01 3.88
CA TYR A 18 1.28 3.97 4.10
C TYR A 18 1.98 2.76 3.46
N GLY A 19 1.24 1.80 2.88
CA GLY A 19 1.79 0.66 2.15
C GLY A 19 2.65 -0.28 3.01
N GLY A 20 3.72 -0.81 2.44
CA GLY A 20 4.73 -1.64 3.11
C GLY A 20 4.40 -3.14 3.23
N GLY A 21 3.13 -3.51 3.07
CA GLY A 21 2.69 -4.92 3.06
C GLY A 21 3.15 -5.69 1.83
N LEU A 22 3.15 -7.02 1.92
CA LEU A 22 3.32 -7.90 0.76
C LEU A 22 2.01 -8.01 -0.02
N ILE A 23 2.08 -7.84 -1.33
CA ILE A 23 0.99 -8.19 -2.26
C ILE A 23 1.44 -9.35 -3.15
N VAL A 24 0.51 -10.27 -3.38
CA VAL A 24 0.67 -11.38 -4.31
C VAL A 24 -0.41 -11.28 -5.38
N ALA A 25 0.01 -11.25 -6.64
CA ALA A 25 -0.88 -11.30 -7.79
C ALA A 25 -0.80 -12.70 -8.43
N PHE A 26 -1.93 -13.40 -8.47
CA PHE A 26 -2.05 -14.75 -9.05
C PHE A 26 -2.67 -14.68 -10.43
N LEU A 27 -2.04 -15.35 -11.40
CA LEU A 27 -2.64 -15.61 -12.69
C LEU A 27 -3.40 -16.94 -12.65
N PRO A 28 -4.35 -17.15 -13.59
CA PRO A 28 -4.98 -18.45 -13.79
C PRO A 28 -3.95 -19.58 -13.95
N GLU A 29 -4.24 -20.75 -13.41
CA GLU A 29 -3.35 -21.92 -13.45
C GLU A 29 -2.99 -22.36 -14.88
N ASP A 30 -3.88 -22.12 -15.84
CA ASP A 30 -3.67 -22.46 -17.26
C ASP A 30 -2.79 -21.44 -18.00
N TYR A 31 -2.38 -20.35 -17.33
CA TYR A 31 -1.49 -19.36 -17.92
C TYR A 31 -0.05 -19.84 -17.91
N VAL A 32 0.59 -19.83 -19.08
CA VAL A 32 2.01 -20.18 -19.22
C VAL A 32 2.85 -18.92 -19.20
N LEU A 33 3.59 -18.72 -18.11
CA LEU A 33 4.53 -17.62 -17.98
C LEU A 33 5.75 -17.81 -18.89
N PRO A 34 6.19 -16.77 -19.62
CA PRO A 34 7.47 -16.83 -20.33
C PRO A 34 8.64 -16.94 -19.36
N GLU A 35 9.71 -17.62 -19.78
CA GLU A 35 10.93 -17.74 -18.98
C GLU A 35 11.75 -16.44 -18.98
N ASN A 36 12.55 -16.25 -17.94
CA ASN A 36 13.53 -15.17 -17.80
C ASN A 36 12.93 -13.76 -17.96
N ILE A 37 11.70 -13.57 -17.48
CA ILE A 37 11.03 -12.28 -17.48
C ILE A 37 11.38 -11.47 -16.23
N ARG A 38 11.29 -10.14 -16.35
CA ARG A 38 11.10 -9.24 -15.19
C ARG A 38 9.62 -8.90 -15.09
N ALA A 39 9.13 -8.78 -13.86
CA ALA A 39 7.73 -8.42 -13.61
C ALA A 39 7.65 -7.17 -12.73
N PHE A 40 6.60 -6.39 -12.93
CA PHE A 40 6.32 -5.19 -12.19
C PHE A 40 4.83 -5.10 -11.90
N LEU A 41 4.48 -4.68 -10.68
CA LEU A 41 3.14 -4.24 -10.36
C LEU A 41 3.05 -2.73 -10.55
N ILE A 42 2.03 -2.29 -11.28
CA ILE A 42 1.75 -0.89 -11.54
C ILE A 42 0.44 -0.54 -10.83
N PHE A 43 0.52 0.33 -9.83
CA PHE A 43 -0.63 0.88 -9.12
C PHE A 43 -0.99 2.22 -9.78
N LYS A 44 -2.20 2.33 -10.33
CA LYS A 44 -2.66 3.54 -11.01
C LYS A 44 -3.90 4.09 -10.30
N GLY A 45 -3.69 5.15 -9.53
CA GLY A 45 -4.76 5.93 -8.91
C GLY A 45 -5.12 7.16 -9.74
N SER A 46 -5.91 8.05 -9.13
CA SER A 46 -6.41 9.29 -9.73
C SER A 46 -5.32 10.33 -9.97
N GLN A 47 -4.37 10.45 -9.04
CA GLN A 47 -3.35 11.50 -9.03
C GLN A 47 -1.93 10.99 -9.25
N GLN A 48 -1.71 9.70 -9.05
CA GLN A 48 -0.37 9.12 -9.11
C GLN A 48 -0.35 7.72 -9.69
N ARG A 49 0.84 7.33 -10.14
CA ARG A 49 1.13 6.01 -10.67
C ARG A 49 2.45 5.52 -10.08
N GLN A 50 2.39 4.40 -9.38
CA GLN A 50 3.54 3.80 -8.71
C GLN A 50 3.86 2.45 -9.32
N ILE A 51 5.13 2.09 -9.28
CA ILE A 51 5.67 0.88 -9.90
C ILE A 51 6.58 0.20 -8.90
N THR A 52 6.29 -1.06 -8.59
CA THR A 52 7.14 -1.92 -7.77
C THR A 52 7.62 -3.09 -8.60
N GLU A 53 8.91 -3.42 -8.55
CA GLU A 53 9.43 -4.66 -9.13
C GLU A 53 8.89 -5.86 -8.35
N ALA A 54 8.43 -6.87 -9.08
CA ALA A 54 7.83 -8.07 -8.52
C ALA A 54 8.74 -9.27 -8.72
N ARG A 55 8.89 -10.08 -7.68
CA ARG A 55 9.51 -11.40 -7.76
C ARG A 55 8.52 -12.35 -8.42
N VAL A 56 8.95 -13.04 -9.46
CA VAL A 56 8.18 -14.08 -10.15
C VAL A 56 8.30 -15.39 -9.40
N VAL A 57 7.18 -16.04 -9.11
CA VAL A 57 7.09 -17.38 -8.53
C VAL A 57 6.35 -18.26 -9.54
N THR A 58 7.11 -18.90 -10.43
CA THR A 58 6.58 -19.60 -11.61
C THR A 58 5.72 -20.81 -11.25
N GLU A 59 6.05 -21.52 -10.17
CA GLU A 59 5.31 -22.71 -9.72
C GLU A 59 3.86 -22.39 -9.34
N ASP A 60 3.63 -21.19 -8.79
CA ASP A 60 2.32 -20.72 -8.31
C ASP A 60 1.66 -19.73 -9.30
N ASN A 61 2.26 -19.49 -10.47
CA ASN A 61 1.84 -18.45 -11.41
C ASN A 61 1.63 -17.08 -10.73
N ALA A 62 2.53 -16.75 -9.79
CA ALA A 62 2.36 -15.63 -8.87
C ALA A 62 3.46 -14.56 -8.98
N PHE A 63 3.11 -13.32 -8.63
CA PHE A 63 4.02 -12.19 -8.55
C PHE A 63 3.96 -11.55 -7.16
N HIS A 64 5.11 -11.52 -6.49
CA HIS A 64 5.23 -11.00 -5.13
C HIS A 64 5.90 -9.62 -5.17
N ALA A 65 5.26 -8.60 -4.60
CA ALA A 65 5.83 -7.26 -4.52
C ALA A 65 5.47 -6.58 -3.20
N VAL A 66 6.20 -5.51 -2.87
CA VAL A 66 5.85 -4.63 -1.76
C VAL A 66 4.80 -3.62 -2.24
N ILE A 67 3.75 -3.44 -1.46
CA ILE A 67 2.72 -2.43 -1.69
C ILE A 67 3.36 -1.05 -1.48
N PRO A 68 3.36 -0.15 -2.48
CA PRO A 68 3.85 1.21 -2.29
C PRO A 68 2.93 1.97 -1.33
N ASP A 69 3.43 3.07 -0.78
CA ASP A 69 2.57 4.07 -0.14
C ASP A 69 1.60 4.69 -1.17
N HIS A 70 0.50 5.32 -0.78
CA HIS A 70 -0.47 5.89 -1.72
C HIS A 70 -1.36 6.96 -1.10
N GLU A 71 -1.45 8.15 -1.68
CA GLU A 71 -2.40 9.21 -1.32
C GLU A 71 -3.03 9.76 -2.62
N PRO A 72 -4.36 9.95 -2.70
CA PRO A 72 -5.35 9.79 -1.63
C PRO A 72 -5.76 8.34 -1.36
N PRO A 73 -6.47 8.05 -0.23
CA PRO A 73 -7.18 6.78 -0.08
C PRO A 73 -8.24 6.63 -1.18
N GLU A 74 -8.06 5.65 -2.06
CA GLU A 74 -8.92 5.42 -3.22
C GLU A 74 -8.83 3.97 -3.72
N GLU A 75 -9.76 3.59 -4.60
CA GLU A 75 -9.64 2.35 -5.38
C GLU A 75 -8.79 2.60 -6.63
N VAL A 76 -7.79 1.76 -6.86
CA VAL A 76 -6.82 1.87 -7.95
C VAL A 76 -6.87 0.65 -8.86
N ASP A 77 -6.40 0.82 -10.10
CA ASP A 77 -6.10 -0.32 -10.98
C ASP A 77 -4.68 -0.82 -10.70
N VAL A 78 -4.52 -2.08 -10.33
CA VAL A 78 -3.21 -2.76 -10.22
C VAL A 78 -3.01 -3.62 -11.45
N SER A 79 -1.90 -3.42 -12.15
CA SER A 79 -1.59 -4.16 -13.38
C SER A 79 -0.27 -4.90 -13.27
N VAL A 80 -0.22 -6.13 -13.74
CA VAL A 80 1.02 -6.88 -13.93
C VAL A 80 1.60 -6.54 -15.30
N TYR A 81 2.79 -5.94 -15.32
CA TYR A 81 3.60 -5.74 -16.52
C TYR A 81 4.77 -6.70 -16.52
N ILE A 82 4.93 -7.45 -17.62
CA ILE A 82 6.09 -8.32 -17.82
C ILE A 82 7.00 -7.73 -18.89
N GLN A 83 8.31 -7.84 -18.68
CA GLN A 83 9.35 -7.47 -19.62
C GLN A 83 10.17 -8.70 -19.99
N LEU A 84 10.22 -8.99 -21.29
CA LEU A 84 11.06 -10.04 -21.85
C LEU A 84 12.54 -9.58 -21.89
N PRO A 85 13.50 -10.50 -22.03
CA PRO A 85 14.92 -10.16 -22.22
C PRO A 85 15.19 -9.21 -23.40
N SER A 86 14.31 -9.20 -24.40
CA SER A 86 14.37 -8.27 -25.55
C SER A 86 13.95 -6.82 -25.21
N HIS A 87 13.70 -6.52 -23.94
CA HIS A 87 13.15 -5.25 -23.42
C HIS A 87 11.73 -4.91 -23.85
N LYS A 88 11.11 -5.72 -24.71
CA LYS A 88 9.68 -5.64 -25.03
C LYS A 88 8.87 -6.15 -23.84
N GLY A 89 7.72 -5.54 -23.61
CA GLY A 89 6.83 -5.95 -22.55
C GLY A 89 5.41 -5.49 -22.77
N ASN A 90 4.51 -6.01 -21.95
CA ASN A 90 3.09 -5.72 -22.01
C ASN A 90 2.44 -5.94 -20.65
N ILE A 91 1.31 -5.27 -20.45
CA ILE A 91 0.39 -5.61 -19.35
C ILE A 91 -0.27 -6.93 -19.71
N ILE A 92 -0.35 -7.85 -18.75
CA ILE A 92 -0.95 -9.18 -18.93
C ILE A 92 -2.25 -9.37 -18.15
N ALA A 93 -2.41 -8.64 -17.04
CA ALA A 93 -3.59 -8.68 -16.19
C ALA A 93 -3.73 -7.37 -15.42
N THR A 94 -4.97 -7.06 -15.03
CA THR A 94 -5.33 -5.88 -14.22
C THR A 94 -6.49 -6.26 -13.31
N GLU A 95 -6.47 -5.77 -12.07
CA GLU A 95 -7.52 -5.98 -11.06
C GLU A 95 -7.59 -4.75 -10.13
N ARG A 96 -8.71 -4.59 -9.43
CA ARG A 96 -8.93 -3.50 -8.47
C ARG A 96 -8.26 -3.77 -7.13
N PHE A 97 -7.74 -2.71 -6.52
CA PHE A 97 -7.13 -2.72 -5.19
C PHE A 97 -7.52 -1.43 -4.45
N THR A 98 -7.75 -1.51 -3.14
CA THR A 98 -8.19 -0.34 -2.35
C THR A 98 -7.13 0.14 -1.37
N PHE A 99 -6.77 1.41 -1.45
CA PHE A 99 -6.04 2.11 -0.39
C PHE A 99 -7.01 2.78 0.58
N TYR A 100 -6.80 2.63 1.88
CA TYR A 100 -7.69 3.17 2.92
C TYR A 100 -6.94 3.78 4.10
N LEU A 101 -7.64 4.57 4.91
CA LEU A 101 -7.14 5.08 6.19
C LEU A 101 -7.54 4.11 7.30
N ASP A 102 -6.55 3.54 7.98
CA ASP A 102 -6.76 2.68 9.15
C ASP A 102 -6.59 3.46 10.46
N GLN A 103 -6.76 2.76 11.59
CA GLN A 103 -6.61 3.32 12.93
C GLN A 103 -5.21 3.90 13.17
N THR A 104 -4.18 3.25 12.62
CA THR A 104 -2.79 3.70 12.72
C THR A 104 -2.55 4.98 11.95
N CYS A 105 -3.20 5.18 10.79
CA CYS A 105 -3.19 6.47 10.08
C CYS A 105 -3.77 7.58 10.96
N TYR A 106 -4.92 7.34 11.58
CA TYR A 106 -5.55 8.33 12.47
C TYR A 106 -4.68 8.63 13.69
N LEU A 107 -4.10 7.62 14.31
CA LEU A 107 -3.21 7.77 15.46
C LEU A 107 -1.94 8.55 15.08
N ALA A 108 -1.29 8.22 13.97
CA ALA A 108 -0.10 8.95 13.52
C ALA A 108 -0.41 10.43 13.26
N ARG A 109 -1.53 10.74 12.61
CA ARG A 109 -1.98 12.13 12.36
C ARG A 109 -2.28 12.86 13.66
N TYR A 110 -2.92 12.19 14.62
CA TYR A 110 -3.19 12.76 15.93
C TYR A 110 -1.90 13.08 16.68
N LEU A 111 -1.00 12.10 16.81
CA LEU A 111 0.28 12.26 17.50
C LEU A 111 1.13 13.38 16.86
N ALA A 112 1.14 13.45 15.52
CA ALA A 112 1.80 14.54 14.82
C ALA A 112 1.17 15.91 15.15
N ALA A 113 -0.15 16.02 15.24
CA ALA A 113 -0.83 17.27 15.58
C ALA A 113 -0.67 17.67 17.06
N SER A 114 -0.52 16.70 17.95
CA SER A 114 -0.54 16.87 19.41
C SER A 114 0.84 16.99 20.07
N VAL A 115 1.93 17.09 19.28
CA VAL A 115 3.32 17.09 19.76
C VAL A 115 3.64 18.13 20.85
N HIS A 116 2.88 19.23 20.94
CA HIS A 116 3.05 20.28 21.96
C HIS A 116 1.85 20.39 22.93
N ASN A 117 0.88 19.49 22.83
CA ASN A 117 -0.32 19.52 23.66
C ASN A 117 -0.31 18.33 24.63
N LEU A 118 0.35 18.53 25.77
CA LEU A 118 0.51 17.49 26.80
C LEU A 118 -0.85 16.96 27.30
N GLU A 119 -1.83 17.84 27.51
CA GLU A 119 -3.17 17.47 27.95
C GLU A 119 -3.84 16.48 26.99
N SER A 120 -3.64 16.67 25.67
CA SER A 120 -4.18 15.78 24.64
C SER A 120 -3.47 14.42 24.55
N LEU A 121 -2.26 14.29 25.11
CA LEU A 121 -1.51 13.03 25.17
C LEU A 121 -1.74 12.28 26.49
N GLU A 122 -2.18 12.98 27.54
CA GLU A 122 -2.48 12.40 28.85
C GLU A 122 -3.86 11.75 28.92
N ASP A 123 -4.83 12.22 28.12
CA ASP A 123 -6.18 11.68 28.08
C ASP A 123 -6.52 11.07 26.71
N TRP A 124 -6.51 9.73 26.66
CA TRP A 124 -6.78 8.93 25.47
C TRP A 124 -8.21 9.10 24.94
N ASP A 125 -9.15 9.58 25.75
CA ASP A 125 -10.52 9.86 25.30
C ASP A 125 -10.56 11.03 24.31
N TYR A 126 -9.56 11.92 24.29
CA TYR A 126 -9.42 12.97 23.25
C TYR A 126 -8.93 12.45 21.90
N ILE A 127 -8.30 11.26 21.88
CA ILE A 127 -7.90 10.58 20.64
C ILE A 127 -9.14 10.01 19.93
N GLN A 128 -10.27 9.85 20.65
CA GLN A 128 -11.55 9.37 20.12
C GLN A 128 -12.24 10.42 19.26
N GLY A 129 -11.70 10.68 18.07
CA GLY A 129 -12.54 11.07 16.95
C GLY A 129 -13.57 9.96 16.67
N PRO A 130 -14.73 10.25 16.06
CA PRO A 130 -15.78 9.25 15.83
C PRO A 130 -15.34 8.04 14.98
N ASN A 131 -14.16 8.13 14.34
CA ASN A 131 -13.59 7.09 13.48
C ASN A 131 -12.39 6.37 14.13
N PHE A 132 -12.01 6.72 15.37
CA PHE A 132 -10.85 6.14 16.05
C PHE A 132 -11.25 5.21 17.20
N SER A 133 -10.72 3.98 17.22
CA SER A 133 -10.87 3.03 18.33
C SER A 133 -9.71 2.04 18.35
N LEU A 134 -9.17 1.79 19.54
CA LEU A 134 -8.12 0.78 19.77
C LEU A 134 -8.67 -0.55 20.31
N GLU A 135 -9.99 -0.71 20.42
CA GLU A 135 -10.62 -1.89 21.05
C GLU A 135 -10.24 -3.22 20.37
N GLN A 136 -9.96 -3.19 19.07
CA GLN A 136 -9.58 -4.36 18.26
C GLN A 136 -8.19 -4.21 17.64
N GLU A 137 -7.35 -3.32 18.20
CA GLU A 137 -6.03 -3.05 17.64
C GLU A 137 -5.07 -4.22 17.88
N ASP A 138 -4.32 -4.58 16.85
CA ASP A 138 -3.19 -5.49 17.01
C ASP A 138 -1.96 -4.71 17.49
N PHE A 139 -1.80 -4.67 18.81
CA PHE A 139 -0.66 -4.02 19.46
C PHE A 139 0.69 -4.69 19.15
N SER A 140 0.72 -5.93 18.65
CA SER A 140 1.99 -6.61 18.36
C SER A 140 2.70 -6.05 17.14
N THR A 141 1.97 -5.43 16.21
CA THR A 141 2.49 -4.82 14.97
C THR A 141 2.34 -3.30 14.95
N LEU A 142 1.81 -2.70 16.03
CA LEU A 142 1.44 -1.29 16.06
C LEU A 142 2.64 -0.36 15.87
N ASP A 143 3.79 -0.64 16.49
CA ASP A 143 4.98 0.21 16.37
C ASP A 143 5.52 0.28 14.93
N GLU A 144 5.53 -0.86 14.23
CA GLU A 144 5.97 -0.95 12.82
C GLU A 144 5.00 -0.21 11.89
N ARG A 145 3.69 -0.40 12.11
CA ARG A 145 2.65 0.31 11.36
C ARG A 145 2.67 1.80 11.64
N LEU A 146 2.85 2.23 12.88
CA LEU A 146 2.96 3.64 13.25
C LEU A 146 4.18 4.29 12.63
N THR A 147 5.33 3.60 12.65
CA THR A 147 6.54 4.07 11.98
C THR A 147 6.28 4.32 10.49
N SER A 148 5.62 3.36 9.83
CA SER A 148 5.28 3.46 8.40
C SER A 148 4.28 4.60 8.14
N ALA A 149 3.25 4.73 8.98
CA ALA A 149 2.27 5.81 8.90
C ALA A 149 2.92 7.19 9.09
N PHE A 150 3.82 7.35 10.05
CA PHE A 150 4.56 8.59 10.26
C PHE A 150 5.47 8.96 9.09
N GLN A 151 6.16 7.98 8.50
CA GLN A 151 6.98 8.21 7.29
C GLN A 151 6.15 8.69 6.10
N HIS A 152 4.88 8.27 6.04
CA HIS A 152 3.95 8.69 4.99
C HIS A 152 3.33 10.08 5.24
N LEU A 153 3.38 10.62 6.46
CA LEU A 153 2.79 11.92 6.76
C LEU A 153 3.52 13.06 6.05
N ILE A 154 2.74 13.93 5.41
CA ILE A 154 3.21 15.24 4.95
C ILE A 154 3.13 16.21 6.14
N LEU A 155 4.23 16.35 6.86
CA LEU A 155 4.32 17.26 8.00
C LEU A 155 4.64 18.70 7.56
N PRO A 156 4.10 19.73 8.24
CA PRO A 156 4.48 21.12 8.01
C PRO A 156 5.99 21.35 8.18
N ILE A 157 6.56 22.31 7.47
CA ILE A 157 8.01 22.57 7.51
C ILE A 157 8.54 23.00 8.90
N ASN A 158 7.67 23.57 9.73
CA ASN A 158 7.97 23.98 11.10
C ASN A 158 7.69 22.87 12.12
N TRP A 159 7.20 21.71 11.68
CA TRP A 159 6.92 20.60 12.57
C TRP A 159 8.22 20.05 13.17
N ASN A 160 8.27 19.97 14.50
CA ASN A 160 9.40 19.41 15.22
C ASN A 160 8.96 18.88 16.59
N LEU A 161 9.75 17.98 17.19
CA LEU A 161 9.45 17.39 18.50
C LEU A 161 9.75 18.33 19.69
N LEU A 162 10.60 19.32 19.51
CA LEU A 162 11.14 20.14 20.62
C LEU A 162 10.25 21.34 20.96
N GLY A 163 9.37 21.74 20.04
CA GLY A 163 8.66 23.01 20.14
C GLY A 163 9.51 24.17 19.64
N ASP A 164 8.93 25.38 19.69
CA ASP A 164 9.68 26.62 19.53
C ASP A 164 10.58 26.89 20.75
#